data_AF-A0AAV6X4F9-F1
#
_entry.id   AF-A0AAV6X4F9-F1
#
_cell.length_a   1.000
_cell.length_b   1.000
_cell.length_c   1.000
_cell.angle_alpha   90.00
_cell.angle_beta   90.00
_cell.angle_gamma   90.00
#
_symmetry.space_group_name_H-M   'P 1'
#
loop_
_entity.id
_entity.type
_entity.pdbx_description
1 polymer ?
#
loop_
_entity_poly.entity_id
_entity_poly.type
_entity_poly.pdbx_seq_one_letter_code
_entity_poly.pdbx_strand_id
1 'polypeptide(L)'
;MERSISCNPVPTRTRTERFGSETGFSPFPKMEFPRFDGDNPMSWVRHCNRYFQIISSISEEHKVPLAAMHLEGRAELWYQGSMEGKDLPIWIEFTAAELVRFDEVDPYLMVWGV
;
A
#
# COMPACT_ATOMS: atom_id res chain seq x y z
N MET A 1 -61.74 8.10 37.26
CA MET A 1 -61.72 6.63 37.05
C MET A 1 -61.60 6.39 35.55
N GLU A 2 -60.77 5.54 34.98
CA GLU A 2 -59.80 4.56 35.47
C GLU A 2 -58.91 4.18 34.27
N ARG A 3 -57.76 3.62 34.59
CA ARG A 3 -56.69 3.18 33.70
C ARG A 3 -57.15 2.02 32.81
N SER A 4 -56.54 1.85 31.65
CA SER A 4 -56.11 0.52 31.16
C SER A 4 -55.04 0.67 30.08
N ILE A 5 -53.87 0.12 30.42
CA ILE A 5 -52.70 -0.12 29.56
C ILE A 5 -52.94 -1.47 28.89
N SER A 6 -52.60 -1.63 27.61
CA SER A 6 -52.28 -2.97 27.10
C SER A 6 -51.15 -2.91 26.09
N CYS A 7 -50.23 -3.84 26.30
CA CYS A 7 -48.87 -3.92 25.79
C CYS A 7 -48.82 -4.07 24.27
N ASN A 8 -47.81 -3.48 23.64
CA ASN A 8 -47.22 -4.04 22.42
C ASN A 8 -45.74 -4.32 22.68
N PRO A 9 -45.28 -5.58 22.59
CA PRO A 9 -43.90 -5.95 22.84
C PRO A 9 -42.96 -5.51 21.70
N VAL A 10 -41.73 -5.16 22.07
CA VAL A 10 -40.57 -5.01 21.17
C VAL A 10 -39.63 -6.23 21.43
N PRO A 11 -38.63 -6.53 20.59
CA PRO A 11 -38.66 -7.29 19.34
C PRO A 11 -37.80 -8.57 19.44
N THR A 12 -37.84 -9.51 18.49
CA THR A 12 -36.63 -10.31 18.14
C THR A 12 -36.71 -10.87 16.70
N ARG A 13 -35.76 -10.38 15.88
CA ARG A 13 -35.04 -10.98 14.72
C ARG A 13 -35.73 -12.10 13.91
N THR A 14 -35.70 -12.08 12.57
CA THR A 14 -34.49 -12.52 11.83
C THR A 14 -34.51 -12.13 10.33
N ARG A 15 -33.43 -11.43 9.93
CA ARG A 15 -32.64 -11.49 8.68
C ARG A 15 -33.33 -11.27 7.31
N THR A 16 -32.95 -10.16 6.67
CA THR A 16 -32.29 -10.25 5.35
C THR A 16 -31.20 -9.19 5.29
N GLU A 17 -30.01 -9.68 5.00
CA GLU A 17 -28.76 -8.97 4.85
C GLU A 17 -28.85 -7.95 3.71
N ARG A 18 -28.50 -6.70 3.99
CA ARG A 18 -27.82 -5.83 3.03
C ARG A 18 -26.81 -4.99 3.79
N PHE A 19 -25.64 -5.57 4.06
CA PHE A 19 -24.43 -4.77 4.24
C PHE A 19 -24.10 -4.15 2.87
N GLY A 20 -24.80 -3.05 2.54
CA GLY A 20 -24.22 -2.07 1.64
C GLY A 20 -23.16 -1.35 2.45
N SER A 21 -21.91 -1.83 2.38
CA SER A 21 -20.78 -1.08 2.89
C SER A 21 -20.80 0.29 2.22
N GLU A 22 -21.03 1.32 3.02
CA GLU A 22 -20.74 2.70 2.65
C GLU A 22 -19.30 2.71 2.13
N THR A 23 -19.14 2.80 0.81
CA THR A 23 -17.86 3.13 0.22
C THR A 23 -17.57 4.54 0.71
N GLY A 24 -16.79 4.65 1.79
CA GLY A 24 -16.17 5.89 2.18
C GLY A 24 -15.43 6.41 0.95
N PHE A 25 -15.99 7.43 0.31
CA PHE A 25 -15.34 8.11 -0.79
C PHE A 25 -14.12 8.79 -0.18
N SER A 26 -12.94 8.18 -0.36
CA SER A 26 -11.71 8.94 -0.18
C SER A 26 -11.81 10.14 -1.12
N PRO A 27 -11.64 11.38 -0.65
CA PRO A 27 -11.66 12.57 -1.51
C PRO A 27 -10.51 12.57 -2.53
N PHE A 28 -9.61 11.59 -2.43
CA PHE A 28 -8.51 11.37 -3.35
C PHE A 28 -8.95 10.50 -4.53
N PRO A 29 -8.50 10.82 -5.76
CA PRO A 29 -8.64 9.91 -6.90
C PRO A 29 -8.09 8.54 -6.51
N LYS A 30 -8.66 7.46 -7.07
CA LYS A 30 -8.14 6.10 -6.87
C LYS A 30 -6.66 6.10 -7.24
N MET A 31 -5.80 6.15 -6.23
CA MET A 31 -4.37 6.16 -6.40
C MET A 31 -3.94 4.70 -6.41
N GLU A 32 -3.41 4.24 -7.53
CA GLU A 32 -2.83 2.91 -7.64
C GLU A 32 -1.40 2.94 -7.11
N PHE A 33 -0.99 1.86 -6.45
CA PHE A 33 0.38 1.72 -6.01
C PHE A 33 1.30 1.51 -7.22
N PRO A 34 2.46 2.19 -7.31
CA PRO A 34 3.33 2.11 -8.48
C PRO A 34 3.95 0.71 -8.63
N ARG A 35 3.93 0.18 -9.86
CA ARG A 35 4.61 -1.08 -10.23
C ARG A 35 6.07 -0.84 -10.56
N PHE A 36 6.91 -1.86 -10.36
CA PHE A 36 8.34 -1.79 -10.67
C PHE A 36 8.87 -3.09 -11.26
N ASP A 37 9.48 -2.99 -12.44
CA ASP A 37 10.07 -4.11 -13.18
C ASP A 37 11.61 -4.12 -13.14
N GLY A 38 12.21 -3.12 -12.48
CA GLY A 38 13.64 -2.88 -12.45
C GLY A 38 14.09 -1.59 -13.13
N ASP A 39 13.21 -0.85 -13.82
CA ASP A 39 13.58 0.39 -14.51
C ASP A 39 13.41 1.64 -13.63
N ASN A 40 14.40 2.54 -13.68
CA ASN A 40 14.42 3.82 -12.97
C ASN A 40 14.01 3.73 -11.48
N PRO A 41 14.76 2.99 -10.64
CA PRO A 41 14.41 2.74 -9.24
C PRO A 41 14.23 4.04 -8.43
N MET A 42 14.99 5.09 -8.76
CA MET A 42 14.88 6.38 -8.07
C MET A 42 13.50 7.03 -8.27
N SER A 43 12.97 6.98 -9.49
CA SER A 43 11.62 7.51 -9.76
C SER A 43 10.56 6.66 -9.07
N TRP A 44 10.71 5.33 -9.08
CA TRP A 44 9.76 4.44 -8.41
C TRP A 44 9.71 4.67 -6.90
N VAL A 45 10.86 4.75 -6.22
CA VAL A 45 10.95 5.05 -4.78
C VAL A 45 10.28 6.38 -4.45
N ARG A 46 10.45 7.41 -5.28
CA ARG A 46 9.78 8.72 -5.11
C ARG A 46 8.26 8.60 -5.19
N HIS A 47 7.74 7.81 -6.15
CA HIS A 47 6.30 7.56 -6.27
C HIS A 47 5.75 6.79 -5.06
N CYS A 48 6.44 5.76 -4.58
CA CYS A 48 6.08 5.02 -3.36
C CYS A 48 6.00 5.95 -2.14
N ASN A 49 7.02 6.79 -1.95
CA ASN A 49 7.04 7.75 -0.85
C ASN A 49 5.87 8.76 -0.93
N ARG A 50 5.53 9.25 -2.12
CA ARG A 50 4.35 10.11 -2.33
C ARG A 50 3.06 9.37 -1.96
N TYR A 51 2.92 8.13 -2.39
CA TYR A 51 1.77 7.28 -2.06
C TYR A 51 1.60 7.15 -0.54
N PHE A 52 2.67 6.80 0.18
CA PHE A 52 2.65 6.67 1.65
C PHE A 52 2.36 7.99 2.38
N GLN A 53 2.81 9.12 1.83
CA GLN A 53 2.48 10.44 2.41
C GLN A 53 0.99 10.78 2.29
N ILE A 54 0.36 10.39 1.17
CA ILE A 54 -1.06 10.67 0.92
C ILE A 54 -1.94 9.71 1.71
N ILE A 55 -1.52 8.45 1.85
CA ILE A 55 -2.22 7.44 2.63
C ILE A 55 -1.60 7.36 4.03
N SER A 56 -2.07 8.24 4.92
CA SER A 56 -1.57 8.39 6.29
C SER A 56 -1.73 7.17 7.20
N SER A 57 -2.42 6.12 6.76
CA SER A 57 -2.70 4.91 7.55
C SER A 57 -1.69 3.77 7.36
N ILE A 58 -0.65 3.94 6.55
CA ILE A 58 0.33 2.88 6.28
C ILE A 58 1.47 2.97 7.29
N SER A 59 1.53 2.01 8.21
CA SER A 59 2.65 1.85 9.14
C SER A 59 3.95 1.46 8.42
N GLU A 60 5.11 1.77 9.02
CA GLU A 60 6.43 1.48 8.43
C GLU A 60 6.61 -0.02 8.10
N GLU A 61 6.13 -0.92 8.96
CA GLU A 61 6.19 -2.37 8.78
C GLU A 61 5.39 -2.88 7.57
N HIS A 62 4.43 -2.08 7.07
CA HIS A 62 3.59 -2.44 5.94
C HIS A 62 4.09 -1.90 4.60
N LYS A 63 5.07 -1.00 4.59
CA LYS A 63 5.58 -0.39 3.35
C LYS A 63 6.26 -1.40 2.44
N VAL A 64 7.20 -2.19 2.99
CA VAL A 64 7.94 -3.20 2.20
C VAL A 64 7.02 -4.31 1.69
N PRO A 65 6.13 -4.92 2.51
CA PRO A 65 5.18 -5.90 2.01
C PRO A 65 4.27 -5.34 0.91
N LEU A 66 3.81 -4.10 1.05
CA LEU A 66 2.96 -3.45 0.04
C LEU A 66 3.73 -3.22 -1.27
N ALA A 67 4.97 -2.75 -1.19
CA ALA A 67 5.83 -2.56 -2.35
C ALA A 67 6.18 -3.88 -3.05
N ALA A 68 6.49 -4.92 -2.26
CA ALA A 68 6.82 -6.25 -2.75
C ALA A 68 5.71 -6.87 -3.61
N MET A 69 4.43 -6.61 -3.28
CA MET A 69 3.28 -7.08 -4.08
C MET A 69 3.18 -6.45 -5.47
N HIS A 70 3.89 -5.33 -5.71
CA HIS A 70 3.86 -4.58 -6.96
C HIS A 70 5.20 -4.62 -7.71
N LEU A 71 6.10 -5.50 -7.28
CA LEU A 71 7.30 -5.85 -8.03
C LEU A 71 6.90 -6.80 -9.16
N GLU A 72 7.51 -6.61 -10.32
CA GLU A 72 7.27 -7.40 -11.52
C GLU A 72 8.62 -7.81 -12.14
N GLY A 73 8.62 -8.87 -12.94
CA GLY A 73 9.77 -9.25 -13.76
C GLY A 73 11.08 -9.43 -12.98
N ARG A 74 12.12 -8.68 -13.34
CA ARG A 74 13.46 -8.82 -12.75
C ARG A 74 13.51 -8.36 -11.29
N ALA A 75 12.70 -7.37 -10.92
CA ALA A 75 12.62 -6.85 -9.56
C ALA A 75 12.00 -7.89 -8.61
N GLU A 76 10.93 -8.55 -9.03
CA GLU A 76 10.29 -9.62 -8.26
C GLU A 76 11.25 -10.78 -7.99
N LEU A 77 11.93 -11.28 -9.03
CA LEU A 77 12.90 -12.38 -8.91
C LEU A 77 14.05 -12.01 -7.98
N TRP A 78 14.54 -10.77 -8.07
CA TRP A 78 15.59 -10.28 -7.18
C TRP A 78 15.11 -10.22 -5.72
N TYR A 79 13.90 -9.73 -5.47
CA TYR A 79 13.33 -9.68 -4.12
C TYR A 79 13.21 -11.07 -3.50
N GLN A 80 12.65 -12.03 -4.25
CA GLN A 80 12.51 -13.41 -3.78
C GLN A 80 13.84 -14.03 -3.36
N GLY A 81 14.89 -13.90 -4.19
CA GLY A 81 16.22 -14.39 -3.84
C GLY A 81 16.94 -13.58 -2.75
N SER A 82 16.66 -12.28 -2.65
CA SER A 82 17.33 -11.41 -1.69
C SER A 82 16.78 -11.55 -0.27
N MET A 83 15.49 -11.89 -0.13
CA MET A 83 14.79 -12.06 1.14
C MET A 83 14.77 -13.51 1.64
N GLU A 84 15.27 -14.47 0.85
CA GLU A 84 15.32 -15.86 1.27
C GLU A 84 16.15 -16.02 2.57
N GLY A 85 15.48 -16.47 3.64
CA GLY A 85 16.09 -16.72 4.94
C GLY A 85 16.50 -15.47 5.73
N LYS A 86 16.04 -14.28 5.36
CA LYS A 86 16.31 -13.02 6.07
C LYS A 86 15.05 -12.45 6.71
N ASP A 87 15.26 -11.63 7.74
CA ASP A 87 14.19 -10.79 8.28
C ASP A 87 13.77 -9.72 7.27
N LEU A 88 12.51 -9.31 7.38
CA LEU A 88 11.96 -8.25 6.53
C LEU A 88 12.69 -6.93 6.82
N PRO A 89 13.32 -6.29 5.82
CA PRO A 89 13.99 -5.01 6.02
C PRO A 89 12.98 -3.90 6.28
N ILE A 90 13.43 -2.84 6.94
CA ILE A 90 12.65 -1.60 6.99
C ILE A 90 12.71 -0.88 5.63
N TRP A 91 11.75 0.01 5.37
CA TRP A 91 11.59 0.68 4.08
C TRP A 91 12.88 1.33 3.54
N ILE A 92 13.65 1.98 4.42
CA ILE A 92 14.89 2.64 4.02
C ILE A 92 15.98 1.66 3.58
N GLU A 93 16.08 0.50 4.23
CA GLU A 93 17.05 -0.55 3.88
C GLU A 93 16.66 -1.23 2.57
N PHE A 94 15.36 -1.51 2.42
CA PHE A 94 14.80 -2.08 1.20
C PHE A 94 15.07 -1.20 -0.03
N THR A 95 14.70 0.08 0.05
CA THR A 95 14.89 1.02 -1.07
C THR A 95 16.37 1.29 -1.37
N ALA A 96 17.24 1.31 -0.36
CA ALA A 96 18.68 1.40 -0.59
C ALA A 96 19.22 0.19 -1.34
N ALA A 97 18.82 -1.03 -0.97
CA ALA A 97 19.22 -2.25 -1.66
C ALA A 97 18.71 -2.29 -3.10
N GLU A 98 17.49 -1.82 -3.33
CA GLU A 98 16.87 -1.77 -4.65
C GLU A 98 17.56 -0.76 -5.58
N LEU A 99 17.88 0.43 -5.05
CA LEU A 99 18.71 1.40 -5.77
C LEU A 99 20.06 0.76 -6.11
N VAL A 100 20.81 0.22 -5.17
CA VAL A 100 22.11 -0.42 -5.48
C VAL A 100 21.99 -1.52 -6.54
N ARG A 101 20.88 -2.25 -6.57
CA ARG A 101 20.67 -3.35 -7.52
C ARG A 101 20.34 -2.89 -8.94
N PHE A 102 19.50 -1.86 -9.07
CA PHE A 102 18.84 -1.43 -10.30
C PHE A 102 19.19 -0.02 -10.74
N ASP A 103 20.06 0.68 -10.01
CA ASP A 103 20.55 2.02 -10.39
C ASP A 103 21.41 1.87 -11.64
N GLU A 104 20.73 1.86 -12.78
CA GLU A 104 21.26 2.27 -14.06
C GLU A 104 21.48 3.79 -13.94
N VAL A 105 22.50 4.19 -13.17
CA VAL A 105 22.99 5.56 -13.23
C VAL A 105 23.33 5.78 -14.69
N ASP A 106 22.47 6.51 -15.41
CA ASP A 106 22.85 7.06 -16.69
C ASP A 106 24.09 7.93 -16.41
N PRO A 107 25.29 7.53 -16.87
CA PRO A 107 26.50 8.31 -16.63
C PRO A 107 26.35 9.74 -17.16
N TYR A 108 25.43 9.97 -18.10
CA TYR A 108 25.13 11.26 -18.67
C TYR A 108 24.19 12.14 -17.84
N LEU A 109 23.42 11.59 -16.90
CA LEU A 109 22.60 12.38 -15.96
C LEU A 109 23.40 12.85 -14.73
N MET A 110 24.56 12.24 -14.43
CA MET A 110 25.49 12.76 -13.42
C MET A 110 26.47 13.81 -13.97
N VAL A 111 26.72 13.88 -15.28
CA VAL A 111 27.68 14.83 -15.87
C VAL A 111 27.08 16.17 -16.31
N TRP A 112 25.76 16.31 -16.33
CA TRP A 112 25.09 17.58 -16.62
C TRP A 112 24.11 17.95 -15.51
N GLY A 113 24.66 18.22 -14.33
CA GLY A 113 23.97 19.01 -13.33
C GLY A 113 23.59 20.38 -13.93
N VAL A 114 22.30 20.66 -13.97
CA VAL A 114 21.73 21.99 -14.20
C VAL A 114 20.80 22.35 -13.06
#